data_AF-A0A433INM0-F1
#
_entry.id   AF-A0A433INM0-F1
#
_cell.length_a   1.000
_cell.length_b   1.000
_cell.length_c   1.000
_cell.angle_alpha   90.00
_cell.angle_beta   90.00
_cell.angle_gamma   90.00
#
_symmetry.space_group_name_H-M   'P 1'
#
loop_
_entity.id
_entity.type
_entity.pdbx_description
1 polymer ?
#
loop_
_entity_poly.entity_id
_entity_poly.type
_entity_poly.pdbx_seq_one_letter_code
_entity_poly.pdbx_strand_id
1 'polypeptide(L)'
;MRIEGNHDDGRPAPPAVAPGRRPTGALPTAGLAGTGSAGPTVPGPYSGDLTGAWWYTWTGFLLCVLVIAGFSAFGPLSHLREHLEAGRTEQVVALAVLLLLHVLGVVGQLHVARHFQAPPPEETEGPVFGRRDLAWLFGPTVPLALAGAVFPALGLTGTGTWWALPLWLSSLVLALLVHPCRRRPVLWGGLAASLVLGAAAVLQDPAGPADTAAGFLVWSVITACMIVPTVWFWRLMQRLDNARRQAADLAVTRERLRFAADLHDVQGHHLQVIALKAELAERLLAKGRTEDAGVSLHEVREQAREALAETRALVRDLREVSAERELVNAKEVLTAAGTATDVGTDPHLGPLGTVAGRLVGLAVREATTNILRHASAGRARIELTAAGP
;
A
#
# COMPACT_ATOMS: atom_id res chain seq x y z
N MET A 1 -6.10 -0.99 16.95
CA MET A 1 -6.68 -0.89 18.31
C MET A 1 -8.10 -0.35 18.17
N ARG A 2 -9.10 -1.15 18.50
CA ARG A 2 -10.51 -0.75 18.52
C ARG A 2 -10.97 -0.79 19.98
N ILE A 3 -11.65 0.26 20.43
CA ILE A 3 -12.14 0.40 21.81
C ILE A 3 -13.63 0.66 21.71
N GLU A 4 -14.44 -0.30 22.15
CA GLU A 4 -15.89 -0.19 22.17
C GLU A 4 -16.37 -0.20 23.62
N GLY A 5 -17.03 0.89 24.03
CA GLY A 5 -17.83 0.94 25.26
C GLY A 5 -19.29 0.74 24.86
N ASN A 6 -19.84 -0.44 25.13
CA ASN A 6 -21.25 -0.70 24.86
C ASN A 6 -22.07 -0.49 26.14
N HIS A 7 -23.10 0.34 26.04
CA HIS A 7 -24.19 0.43 27.00
C HIS A 7 -25.16 -0.66 26.59
N ASP A 8 -25.27 -1.76 27.35
CA ASP A 8 -26.18 -2.84 26.95
C ASP A 8 -26.93 -3.45 28.12
N ASP A 9 -28.25 -3.33 27.99
CA ASP A 9 -29.30 -3.84 28.85
C ASP A 9 -29.37 -5.37 28.77
N GLY A 10 -29.68 -5.99 29.91
CA GLY A 10 -29.53 -7.41 30.13
C GLY A 10 -30.53 -8.30 29.36
N ARG A 11 -30.05 -9.52 29.06
CA ARG A 11 -30.67 -10.80 29.45
C ARG A 11 -29.75 -12.00 29.08
N PRO A 12 -29.60 -13.02 29.94
CA PRO A 12 -28.76 -14.19 29.69
C PRO A 12 -29.56 -15.49 29.44
N ALA A 13 -28.91 -16.49 28.81
CA ALA A 13 -28.98 -17.95 29.06
C ALA A 13 -28.61 -18.76 27.78
N PRO A 14 -28.23 -20.06 27.85
CA PRO A 14 -27.40 -20.79 28.81
C PRO A 14 -26.35 -21.73 28.11
N PRO A 15 -25.55 -22.54 28.85
CA PRO A 15 -24.34 -23.22 28.34
C PRO A 15 -24.47 -24.75 28.14
N ALA A 16 -23.49 -25.37 27.44
CA ALA A 16 -23.13 -26.81 27.54
C ALA A 16 -21.69 -27.06 26.99
N VAL A 17 -20.66 -27.33 27.82
CA VAL A 17 -20.07 -28.64 28.22
C VAL A 17 -19.42 -29.41 27.03
N ALA A 18 -18.09 -29.30 26.78
CA ALA A 18 -16.91 -30.06 27.29
C ALA A 18 -16.60 -31.37 26.48
N PRO A 19 -15.48 -32.10 26.69
CA PRO A 19 -14.04 -31.75 26.74
C PRO A 19 -13.17 -32.68 25.84
N GLY A 20 -11.88 -32.39 25.60
CA GLY A 20 -11.01 -33.42 24.98
C GLY A 20 -9.54 -33.09 24.67
N ARG A 21 -8.65 -33.58 25.55
CA ARG A 21 -7.27 -34.09 25.31
C ARG A 21 -6.11 -33.14 24.94
N ARG A 22 -5.22 -32.94 25.93
CA ARG A 22 -3.73 -32.93 25.81
C ARG A 22 -3.21 -34.36 26.05
N PRO A 23 -1.87 -34.70 26.02
CA PRO A 23 -0.64 -33.92 25.76
C PRO A 23 0.38 -34.66 24.85
N THR A 24 1.64 -34.19 24.88
CA THR A 24 2.94 -34.83 24.52
C THR A 24 3.46 -34.44 23.14
N GLY A 25 4.71 -34.01 22.94
CA GLY A 25 5.89 -33.85 23.78
C GLY A 25 7.08 -33.47 22.86
N ALA A 26 8.23 -33.16 23.47
CA ALA A 26 9.57 -33.02 22.89
C ALA A 26 10.01 -31.64 22.32
N LEU A 27 10.75 -30.92 23.16
CA LEU A 27 11.91 -30.10 22.78
C LEU A 27 13.11 -31.03 22.51
N PRO A 28 14.04 -30.66 21.61
CA PRO A 28 15.37 -30.27 22.09
C PRO A 28 16.10 -29.16 21.28
N THR A 29 16.68 -28.24 22.03
CA THR A 29 18.01 -27.58 21.96
C THR A 29 18.79 -27.37 20.64
N ALA A 30 19.17 -26.09 20.48
CA ALA A 30 20.50 -25.53 20.17
C ALA A 30 21.10 -25.63 18.75
N GLY A 31 21.42 -24.45 18.19
CA GLY A 31 22.31 -24.27 17.04
C GLY A 31 22.57 -22.78 16.75
N LEU A 32 23.68 -22.26 17.29
CA LEU A 32 24.25 -20.95 16.91
C LEU A 32 24.84 -21.05 15.49
N ALA A 33 24.35 -20.24 14.56
CA ALA A 33 25.09 -19.87 13.34
C ALA A 33 24.56 -18.53 12.78
N GLY A 34 25.37 -17.49 12.92
CA GLY A 34 25.15 -16.24 12.19
C GLY A 34 25.36 -16.47 10.70
N THR A 35 24.32 -16.21 9.92
CA THR A 35 24.42 -15.93 8.48
C THR A 35 23.41 -14.83 8.17
N GLY A 36 23.89 -13.76 7.55
CA GLY A 36 23.03 -12.70 7.06
C GLY A 36 22.08 -13.27 6.01
N SER A 37 20.79 -13.29 6.34
CA SER A 37 19.72 -13.49 5.37
C SER A 37 18.82 -12.27 5.46
N ALA A 38 18.66 -11.60 4.32
CA ALA A 38 17.63 -10.59 4.13
C ALA A 38 16.28 -11.20 4.51
N GLY A 39 15.74 -10.79 5.66
CA GLY A 39 14.42 -11.22 6.10
C GLY A 39 13.34 -10.69 5.15
N PRO A 40 12.22 -11.41 4.96
CA PRO A 40 11.15 -10.97 4.10
C PRO A 40 10.62 -9.63 4.62
N THR A 41 10.65 -8.60 3.77
CA THR A 41 10.02 -7.31 4.01
C THR A 41 8.52 -7.55 4.22
N VAL A 42 8.07 -7.51 5.47
CA VAL A 42 6.65 -7.65 5.83
C VAL A 42 5.94 -6.39 5.31
N PRO A 43 4.94 -6.50 4.42
CA PRO A 43 4.23 -5.33 3.92
C PRO A 43 3.51 -4.63 5.09
N GLY A 44 3.66 -3.31 5.18
CA GLY A 44 3.00 -2.51 6.21
C GLY A 44 1.46 -2.58 6.15
N PRO A 45 0.77 -2.19 7.25
CA PRO A 45 -0.66 -2.40 7.52
C PRO A 45 -1.64 -1.63 6.60
N TYR A 46 -1.15 -1.06 5.50
CA TYR A 46 -1.93 -0.36 4.49
C TYR A 46 -2.01 -1.14 3.16
N SER A 47 -1.55 -2.39 3.14
CA SER A 47 -1.63 -3.26 1.98
C SER A 47 -3.06 -3.55 1.52
N GLY A 48 -4.06 -3.50 2.41
CA GLY A 48 -5.44 -3.91 2.11
C GLY A 48 -6.19 -2.95 1.19
N ASP A 49 -6.05 -1.65 1.45
CA ASP A 49 -6.60 -0.58 0.60
C ASP A 49 -6.01 -0.65 -0.82
N LEU A 50 -4.72 -0.94 -0.91
CA LEU A 50 -4.03 -1.10 -2.18
C LEU A 50 -4.43 -2.40 -2.88
N THR A 51 -4.62 -3.51 -2.17
CA THR A 51 -4.97 -4.79 -2.80
C THR A 51 -6.37 -4.73 -3.44
N GLY A 52 -7.33 -4.07 -2.80
CA GLY A 52 -8.66 -3.83 -3.39
C GLY A 52 -8.64 -2.88 -4.59
N ALA A 53 -7.95 -1.74 -4.46
CA ALA A 53 -7.77 -0.80 -5.57
C ALA A 53 -7.00 -1.44 -6.74
N TRP A 54 -6.08 -2.35 -6.43
CA TRP A 54 -5.31 -3.11 -7.38
C TRP A 54 -6.21 -4.06 -8.19
N TRP A 55 -7.05 -4.86 -7.53
CA TRP A 55 -8.00 -5.76 -8.20
C TRP A 55 -8.96 -5.02 -9.12
N TYR A 56 -9.44 -3.84 -8.70
CA TYR A 56 -10.30 -3.00 -9.54
C TYR A 56 -9.55 -2.51 -10.80
N THR A 57 -8.30 -2.08 -10.62
CA THR A 57 -7.45 -1.60 -11.72
C THR A 57 -7.14 -2.72 -12.71
N TRP A 58 -6.81 -3.91 -12.19
CA TRP A 58 -6.50 -5.09 -12.97
C TRP A 58 -7.70 -5.62 -13.75
N THR A 59 -8.85 -5.73 -13.10
CA THR A 59 -10.08 -6.23 -13.73
C THR A 59 -10.58 -5.26 -14.82
N GLY A 60 -10.50 -3.95 -14.59
CA GLY A 60 -10.81 -2.93 -15.61
C GLY A 60 -9.87 -3.01 -16.82
N PHE A 61 -8.58 -3.23 -16.59
CA PHE A 61 -7.61 -3.43 -17.67
C PHE A 61 -7.88 -4.72 -18.45
N LEU A 62 -8.09 -5.83 -17.76
CA LEU A 62 -8.42 -7.13 -18.37
C LEU A 62 -9.69 -7.02 -19.23
N LEU A 63 -10.73 -6.36 -18.72
CA LEU A 63 -11.96 -6.10 -19.47
C LEU A 63 -11.68 -5.30 -20.74
N CYS A 64 -10.88 -4.23 -20.66
CA CYS A 64 -10.50 -3.45 -21.84
C CYS A 64 -9.77 -4.28 -22.89
N VAL A 65 -8.80 -5.09 -22.49
CA VAL A 65 -8.06 -5.99 -23.40
C VAL A 65 -9.00 -6.96 -24.08
N LEU A 66 -9.91 -7.59 -23.33
CA LEU A 66 -10.86 -8.57 -23.86
C LEU A 66 -11.88 -7.94 -24.82
N VAL A 67 -12.40 -6.77 -24.49
CA VAL A 67 -13.32 -6.02 -25.36
C VAL A 67 -12.63 -5.66 -26.67
N ILE A 68 -11.42 -5.09 -26.61
CA ILE A 68 -10.65 -4.72 -27.80
C ILE A 68 -10.32 -5.96 -28.62
N ALA A 69 -9.92 -7.06 -27.97
CA ALA A 69 -9.63 -8.33 -28.62
C ALA A 69 -10.84 -8.86 -29.41
N GLY A 70 -12.04 -8.78 -28.83
CA GLY A 70 -13.27 -9.20 -29.48
C GLY A 70 -13.61 -8.34 -30.71
N PHE A 71 -13.60 -7.01 -30.56
CA PHE A 71 -13.92 -6.10 -31.67
C PHE A 71 -12.94 -6.21 -32.84
N SER A 72 -11.64 -6.32 -32.55
CA SER A 72 -10.60 -6.41 -33.58
C SER A 72 -10.53 -7.79 -34.26
N ALA A 73 -10.98 -8.86 -33.60
CA ALA A 73 -11.11 -10.18 -34.22
C ALA A 73 -12.39 -10.32 -35.05
N PHE A 74 -13.42 -9.52 -34.79
CA PHE A 74 -14.75 -9.67 -35.42
C PHE A 74 -14.71 -9.59 -36.95
N GLY A 75 -14.09 -8.54 -37.51
CA GLY A 75 -14.02 -8.34 -38.96
C GLY A 75 -13.29 -9.48 -39.71
N PRO A 76 -12.08 -9.89 -39.28
CA PRO A 76 -11.40 -11.06 -39.84
C PRO A 76 -12.22 -12.35 -39.73
N LEU A 77 -12.89 -12.58 -38.60
CA LEU A 77 -13.69 -13.79 -38.36
C LEU A 77 -14.96 -13.83 -39.22
N SER A 78 -15.64 -12.70 -39.42
CA SER A 78 -16.86 -12.64 -40.24
C SER A 78 -16.57 -12.99 -41.70
N HIS A 79 -15.43 -12.53 -42.23
CA HIS A 79 -15.03 -12.82 -43.61
C HIS A 79 -14.33 -14.17 -43.79
N LEU A 80 -13.75 -14.75 -42.74
CA LEU A 80 -13.04 -16.03 -42.83
C LEU A 80 -13.93 -17.13 -43.42
N ARG A 81 -15.19 -17.19 -42.99
CA ARG A 81 -16.16 -18.19 -43.47
C ARG A 81 -16.45 -18.02 -44.97
N GLU A 82 -16.71 -16.80 -45.42
CA GLU A 82 -17.00 -16.49 -46.82
C GLU A 82 -15.84 -16.87 -47.74
N HIS A 83 -14.61 -16.63 -47.29
CA HIS A 83 -13.41 -16.94 -48.06
C HIS A 83 -13.11 -18.45 -48.11
N LEU A 84 -13.40 -19.17 -47.02
CA LEU A 84 -13.35 -20.63 -46.97
C LEU A 84 -14.35 -21.25 -47.93
N GLU A 85 -15.61 -20.81 -47.91
CA GLU A 85 -16.67 -21.30 -48.80
C GLU A 85 -16.39 -20.97 -50.27
N ALA A 86 -15.76 -19.82 -50.55
CA ALA A 86 -15.35 -19.41 -51.90
C ALA A 86 -14.05 -20.06 -52.40
N GLY A 87 -13.37 -20.90 -51.60
CA GLY A 87 -12.11 -21.55 -51.99
C GLY A 87 -10.91 -20.62 -52.14
N ARG A 88 -10.93 -19.43 -51.52
CA ARG A 88 -9.88 -18.40 -51.64
C ARG A 88 -8.75 -18.64 -50.64
N THR A 89 -7.93 -19.66 -50.92
CA THR A 89 -6.90 -20.18 -50.01
C THR A 89 -5.88 -19.13 -49.53
N GLU A 90 -5.42 -18.24 -50.41
CA GLU A 90 -4.45 -17.19 -50.05
C GLU A 90 -5.00 -16.22 -49.00
N GLN A 91 -6.27 -15.81 -49.16
CA GLN A 91 -6.95 -14.89 -48.25
C GLN A 91 -7.28 -15.55 -46.91
N VAL A 92 -7.62 -16.85 -46.92
CA VAL A 92 -7.80 -17.63 -45.69
C VAL A 92 -6.49 -17.73 -44.90
N VAL A 93 -5.38 -18.00 -45.56
CA VAL A 93 -4.06 -18.05 -44.91
C VAL A 93 -3.68 -16.68 -44.34
N ALA A 94 -3.90 -15.60 -45.08
CA ALA A 94 -3.65 -14.24 -44.58
C ALA A 94 -4.46 -13.96 -43.31
N LEU A 95 -5.78 -14.22 -43.32
CA LEU A 95 -6.65 -14.05 -42.16
C LEU A 95 -6.23 -14.88 -40.95
N ALA A 96 -5.78 -16.13 -41.17
CA ALA A 96 -5.28 -16.99 -40.10
C ALA A 96 -4.00 -16.44 -39.45
N VAL A 97 -3.04 -15.95 -40.24
CA VAL A 97 -1.81 -15.31 -39.74
C VAL A 97 -2.14 -14.07 -38.91
N LEU A 98 -3.14 -13.28 -39.32
CA LEU A 98 -3.57 -12.08 -38.62
C LEU A 98 -4.23 -12.38 -37.29
N LEU A 99 -5.11 -13.37 -37.26
CA LEU A 99 -5.72 -13.85 -36.02
C LEU A 99 -4.65 -14.38 -35.05
N LEU A 100 -3.61 -15.05 -35.56
CA LEU A 100 -2.47 -15.48 -34.74
C LEU A 100 -1.70 -14.29 -34.17
N LEU A 101 -1.33 -13.30 -35.00
CA LEU A 101 -0.67 -12.07 -34.54
C LEU A 101 -1.51 -11.32 -33.51
N HIS A 102 -2.83 -11.33 -33.68
CA HIS A 102 -3.77 -10.71 -32.75
C HIS A 102 -3.79 -11.42 -31.40
N VAL A 103 -3.90 -12.75 -31.39
CA VAL A 103 -3.81 -13.56 -30.15
C VAL A 103 -2.46 -13.33 -29.45
N LEU A 104 -1.35 -13.33 -30.20
CA LEU A 104 -0.03 -13.03 -29.65
C LEU A 104 0.05 -11.60 -29.08
N GLY A 105 -0.62 -10.63 -29.71
CA GLY A 105 -0.74 -9.26 -29.22
C GLY A 105 -1.47 -9.16 -27.89
N VAL A 106 -2.61 -9.84 -27.77
CA VAL A 106 -3.37 -9.93 -26.51
C VAL A 106 -2.53 -10.59 -25.42
N VAL A 107 -1.85 -11.69 -25.73
CA VAL A 107 -0.94 -12.37 -24.78
C VAL A 107 0.18 -11.42 -24.35
N GLY A 108 0.78 -10.68 -25.27
CA GLY A 108 1.82 -9.68 -24.98
C GLY A 108 1.32 -8.56 -24.06
N GLN A 109 0.11 -8.05 -24.30
CA GLN A 109 -0.52 -7.03 -23.46
C GLN A 109 -0.79 -7.55 -22.05
N LEU A 110 -1.35 -8.76 -21.91
CA LEU A 110 -1.58 -9.40 -20.61
C LEU A 110 -0.26 -9.68 -19.88
N HIS A 111 0.77 -10.10 -20.62
CA HIS A 111 2.12 -10.34 -20.09
C HIS A 111 2.72 -9.08 -19.51
N VAL A 112 2.65 -7.94 -20.20
CA VAL A 112 3.18 -6.68 -19.67
C VAL A 112 2.32 -6.22 -18.51
N ALA A 113 1.01 -6.39 -18.61
CA ALA A 113 0.09 -5.97 -17.57
C ALA A 113 0.31 -6.73 -16.24
N ARG A 114 0.83 -7.97 -16.26
CA ARG A 114 1.21 -8.68 -15.03
C ARG A 114 2.18 -7.89 -14.14
N HIS A 115 2.96 -6.95 -14.70
CA HIS A 115 3.84 -6.08 -13.92
C HIS A 115 3.09 -5.07 -13.06
N PHE A 116 1.79 -4.87 -13.32
CA PHE A 116 0.94 -4.15 -12.39
C PHE A 116 0.61 -4.97 -11.14
N GLN A 117 0.80 -6.30 -11.11
CA GLN A 117 0.36 -7.22 -10.03
C GLN A 117 1.11 -7.09 -8.71
N ALA A 118 2.26 -6.44 -8.68
CA ALA A 118 3.02 -6.24 -7.45
C ALA A 118 3.28 -4.74 -7.23
N PRO A 119 3.08 -4.20 -6.02
CA PRO A 119 3.68 -2.91 -5.68
C PRO A 119 5.18 -3.01 -5.99
N PRO A 120 5.79 -2.00 -6.64
CA PRO A 120 7.21 -2.05 -6.94
C PRO A 120 7.97 -2.29 -5.62
N PRO A 121 8.92 -3.23 -5.59
CA PRO A 121 9.77 -3.40 -4.41
C PRO A 121 10.40 -2.04 -4.08
N GLU A 122 10.36 -1.68 -2.80
CA GLU A 122 10.76 -0.39 -2.25
C GLU A 122 11.99 0.19 -2.97
N GLU A 123 11.87 1.45 -3.40
CA GLU A 123 12.99 2.30 -3.85
C GLU A 123 13.88 1.76 -4.99
N THR A 124 13.31 1.07 -5.98
CA THR A 124 13.97 0.99 -7.30
C THR A 124 13.37 2.02 -8.25
N GLU A 125 14.25 2.75 -8.93
CA GLU A 125 13.96 3.77 -9.94
C GLU A 125 13.02 3.27 -11.04
N GLY A 126 11.72 3.30 -10.78
CA GLY A 126 10.69 2.90 -11.73
C GLY A 126 10.73 1.40 -12.10
N PRO A 127 9.67 0.91 -12.74
CA PRO A 127 9.69 -0.43 -13.29
C PRO A 127 10.75 -0.52 -14.40
N VAL A 128 11.76 -1.37 -14.21
CA VAL A 128 12.79 -1.68 -15.22
C VAL A 128 12.16 -2.51 -16.33
N PHE A 129 11.44 -1.86 -17.24
CA PHE A 129 10.95 -2.52 -18.44
C PHE A 129 12.12 -2.84 -19.35
N GLY A 130 12.32 -4.14 -19.59
CA GLY A 130 13.39 -4.62 -20.44
C GLY A 130 13.01 -4.51 -21.92
N ARG A 131 14.01 -4.65 -22.80
CA ARG A 131 13.77 -4.85 -24.24
C ARG A 131 12.80 -6.00 -24.53
N ARG A 132 12.71 -6.99 -23.63
CA ARG A 132 11.79 -8.14 -23.72
C ARG A 132 10.32 -7.73 -23.59
N ASP A 133 9.99 -6.82 -22.67
CA ASP A 133 8.60 -6.38 -22.47
C ASP A 133 8.13 -5.53 -23.65
N LEU A 134 9.01 -4.68 -24.18
CA LEU A 134 8.74 -3.94 -25.41
C LEU A 134 8.54 -4.88 -26.61
N ALA A 135 9.34 -5.95 -26.69
CA ALA A 135 9.17 -6.97 -27.73
C ALA A 135 7.83 -7.71 -27.60
N TRP A 136 7.38 -8.04 -26.39
CA TRP A 136 6.06 -8.63 -26.17
C TRP A 136 4.92 -7.67 -26.51
N LEU A 137 5.06 -6.38 -26.20
CA LEU A 137 4.01 -5.39 -26.44
C LEU A 137 3.85 -5.04 -27.93
N PHE A 138 4.97 -4.82 -28.63
CA PHE A 138 4.97 -4.28 -29.99
C PHE A 138 5.30 -5.32 -31.06
N GLY A 139 6.01 -6.40 -30.71
CA GLY A 139 6.42 -7.45 -31.65
C GLY A 139 5.25 -8.05 -32.45
N PRO A 140 4.11 -8.38 -31.82
CA PRO A 140 2.92 -8.85 -32.55
C PRO A 140 2.00 -7.72 -33.05
N THR A 141 1.88 -6.61 -32.32
CA THR A 141 0.90 -5.56 -32.64
C THR A 141 1.32 -4.61 -33.76
N VAL A 142 2.63 -4.39 -33.95
CA VAL A 142 3.14 -3.60 -35.08
C VAL A 142 2.96 -4.34 -36.41
N PRO A 143 3.38 -5.62 -36.57
CA PRO A 143 3.11 -6.37 -37.80
C PRO A 143 1.62 -6.52 -38.08
N LEU A 144 0.80 -6.75 -37.05
CA LEU A 144 -0.66 -6.79 -37.21
C LEU A 144 -1.20 -5.49 -37.82
N ALA A 145 -0.74 -4.34 -37.30
CA ALA A 145 -1.17 -3.04 -37.79
C ALA A 145 -0.65 -2.73 -39.20
N LEU A 146 0.59 -3.09 -39.50
CA LEU A 146 1.14 -2.92 -40.85
C LEU A 146 0.42 -3.82 -41.87
N ALA A 147 0.15 -5.08 -41.53
CA ALA A 147 -0.56 -6.00 -42.39
C ALA A 147 -2.01 -5.55 -42.63
N GLY A 148 -2.67 -5.07 -41.57
CA GLY A 148 -3.99 -4.45 -41.63
C GLY A 148 -4.10 -3.29 -42.62
N ALA A 149 -3.07 -2.43 -42.68
CA ALA A 149 -3.04 -1.28 -43.59
C ALA A 149 -2.99 -1.68 -45.07
N VAL A 150 -2.67 -2.94 -45.39
CA VAL A 150 -2.56 -3.48 -46.75
C VAL A 150 -3.74 -4.40 -47.09
N PHE A 151 -4.71 -4.61 -46.19
CA PHE A 151 -5.87 -5.48 -46.42
C PHE A 151 -6.65 -5.16 -47.70
N PRO A 152 -6.97 -3.88 -48.00
CA PRO A 152 -7.68 -3.57 -49.23
C PRO A 152 -6.91 -3.99 -50.50
N ALA A 153 -5.59 -3.81 -50.50
CA ALA A 153 -4.73 -4.22 -51.62
C ALA A 153 -4.66 -5.76 -51.81
N LEU A 154 -4.95 -6.53 -50.76
CA LEU A 154 -5.03 -8.01 -50.79
C LEU A 154 -6.44 -8.53 -51.11
N GLY A 155 -7.39 -7.64 -51.41
CA GLY A 155 -8.79 -8.01 -51.66
C GLY A 155 -9.57 -8.37 -50.39
N LEU A 156 -9.05 -8.01 -49.21
CA LEU A 156 -9.71 -8.14 -47.90
C LEU A 156 -10.47 -6.84 -47.55
N THR A 157 -11.26 -6.33 -48.49
CA THR A 157 -12.09 -5.14 -48.30
C THR A 157 -13.23 -5.41 -47.31
N GLY A 158 -13.71 -4.38 -46.61
CA GLY A 158 -14.85 -4.51 -45.68
C GLY A 158 -14.54 -5.04 -44.27
N THR A 159 -13.31 -5.47 -43.97
CA THR A 159 -12.89 -5.93 -42.63
C THR A 159 -12.80 -4.80 -41.57
N GLY A 160 -12.89 -3.54 -41.99
CA GLY A 160 -12.78 -2.35 -41.14
C GLY A 160 -11.36 -2.03 -40.65
N THR A 161 -11.24 -1.02 -39.78
CA THR A 161 -9.98 -0.46 -39.22
C THR A 161 -9.63 -0.99 -37.82
N TRP A 162 -10.42 -1.93 -37.31
CA TRP A 162 -10.37 -2.43 -35.93
C TRP A 162 -9.03 -3.09 -35.55
N TRP A 163 -8.28 -3.58 -36.53
CA TRP A 163 -6.95 -4.19 -36.38
C TRP A 163 -5.87 -3.19 -35.91
N ALA A 164 -6.12 -1.89 -35.97
CA ALA A 164 -5.19 -0.86 -35.46
C ALA A 164 -5.32 -0.63 -33.94
N LEU A 165 -6.43 -1.07 -33.32
CA LEU A 165 -6.69 -0.88 -31.90
C LEU A 165 -5.70 -1.60 -30.96
N PRO A 166 -5.21 -2.82 -31.26
CA PRO A 166 -4.18 -3.46 -30.44
C PRO A 166 -2.87 -2.67 -30.37
N LEU A 167 -2.49 -1.97 -31.46
CA LEU A 167 -1.32 -1.09 -31.45
C LEU A 167 -1.57 0.16 -30.60
N TRP A 168 -2.77 0.74 -30.69
CA TRP A 168 -3.19 1.86 -29.83
C TRP A 168 -3.16 1.47 -28.35
N LEU A 169 -3.73 0.32 -28.01
CA LEU A 169 -3.74 -0.23 -26.65
C LEU A 169 -2.31 -0.47 -26.13
N SER A 170 -1.42 -0.99 -26.97
CA SER A 170 0.00 -1.16 -26.64
C SER A 170 0.68 0.19 -26.34
N SER A 171 0.35 1.23 -27.10
CA SER A 171 0.87 2.59 -26.86
C SER A 171 0.33 3.19 -25.55
N LEU A 172 -0.95 2.97 -25.24
CA LEU A 172 -1.54 3.36 -23.96
C LEU A 172 -0.85 2.64 -22.79
N VAL A 173 -0.65 1.33 -22.89
CA VAL A 173 0.09 0.56 -21.88
C VAL A 173 1.50 1.12 -21.71
N LEU A 174 2.26 1.35 -22.78
CA LEU A 174 3.60 1.93 -22.69
C LEU A 174 3.60 3.32 -22.03
N ALA A 175 2.64 4.19 -22.37
CA ALA A 175 2.51 5.52 -21.77
C ALA A 175 2.28 5.47 -20.25
N LEU A 176 1.66 4.41 -19.76
CA LEU A 176 1.48 4.17 -18.33
C LEU A 176 2.76 3.69 -17.62
N LEU A 177 3.76 3.27 -18.38
CA LEU A 177 4.97 2.68 -17.82
C LEU A 177 6.16 3.63 -17.89
N VAL A 178 6.16 4.54 -18.85
CA VAL A 178 7.24 5.52 -19.01
C VAL A 178 7.15 6.70 -18.03
N HIS A 179 8.31 7.32 -17.78
CA HIS A 179 8.46 8.51 -16.96
C HIS A 179 7.53 9.65 -17.43
N PRO A 180 6.93 10.46 -16.53
CA PRO A 180 5.98 11.52 -16.87
C PRO A 180 6.37 12.41 -18.07
N CYS A 181 7.65 12.77 -18.19
CA CYS A 181 8.17 13.59 -19.28
C CYS A 181 8.07 12.93 -20.67
N ARG A 182 8.13 11.59 -20.74
CA ARG A 182 8.05 10.82 -21.99
C ARG A 182 6.65 10.31 -22.31
N ARG A 183 5.66 10.54 -21.42
CA ARG A 183 4.29 10.05 -21.63
C ARG A 183 3.58 10.72 -22.79
N ARG A 184 3.63 12.06 -22.81
CA ARG A 184 3.00 12.86 -23.87
C ARG A 184 3.47 12.45 -25.26
N PRO A 185 4.78 12.35 -25.55
CA PRO A 185 5.23 11.91 -26.88
C PRO A 185 4.85 10.46 -27.19
N VAL A 186 4.82 9.54 -26.22
CA VAL A 186 4.36 8.16 -26.45
C VAL A 186 2.87 8.10 -26.78
N LEU A 187 2.03 8.84 -26.05
CA LEU A 187 0.59 8.91 -26.31
C LEU A 187 0.29 9.50 -27.68
N TRP A 188 0.87 10.67 -27.98
CA TRP A 188 0.64 11.34 -29.26
C TRP A 188 1.25 10.56 -30.43
N GLY A 189 2.43 9.98 -30.26
CA GLY A 189 3.07 9.14 -31.28
C GLY A 189 2.29 7.87 -31.57
N GLY A 190 1.82 7.17 -30.53
CA GLY A 190 0.98 5.99 -30.68
C GLY A 190 -0.37 6.31 -31.34
N LEU A 191 -1.02 7.39 -30.92
CA LEU A 191 -2.28 7.84 -31.52
C LEU A 191 -2.09 8.20 -32.99
N ALA A 192 -1.07 8.99 -33.30
CA ALA A 192 -0.74 9.38 -34.66
C ALA A 192 -0.43 8.17 -35.54
N ALA A 193 0.37 7.22 -35.05
CA ALA A 193 0.69 5.99 -35.79
C ALA A 193 -0.56 5.17 -36.10
N SER A 194 -1.44 4.95 -35.11
CA SER A 194 -2.69 4.22 -35.32
C SER A 194 -3.66 4.95 -36.26
N LEU A 195 -3.73 6.30 -36.17
CA LEU A 195 -4.54 7.12 -37.08
C LEU A 195 -4.03 7.10 -38.52
N VAL A 196 -2.71 7.18 -38.72
CA VAL A 196 -2.08 7.13 -40.04
C VAL A 196 -2.34 5.77 -40.70
N LEU A 197 -2.20 4.67 -39.94
CA LEU A 197 -2.49 3.33 -40.45
C LEU A 197 -3.98 3.13 -40.76
N GLY A 198 -4.87 3.63 -39.90
CA GLY A 198 -6.31 3.62 -40.15
C GLY A 198 -6.69 4.43 -41.39
N ALA A 199 -6.15 5.64 -41.54
CA ALA A 199 -6.39 6.50 -42.70
C ALA A 199 -5.84 5.89 -44.00
N ALA A 200 -4.66 5.26 -43.96
CA ALA A 200 -4.08 4.57 -45.11
C ALA A 200 -4.98 3.45 -45.62
N ALA A 201 -5.64 2.69 -44.73
CA ALA A 201 -6.60 1.67 -45.14
C ALA A 201 -7.88 2.24 -45.72
N VAL A 202 -8.42 3.33 -45.14
CA VAL A 202 -9.61 4.01 -45.68
C VAL A 202 -9.36 4.57 -47.09
N LEU A 203 -8.16 5.11 -47.34
CA LEU A 203 -7.80 5.63 -48.66
C LEU A 203 -7.69 4.53 -49.74
N GLN A 204 -7.40 3.28 -49.36
CA GLN A 204 -7.32 2.15 -50.29
C GLN A 204 -8.68 1.49 -50.55
N ASP A 205 -9.68 1.70 -49.69
CA ASP A 205 -11.06 1.21 -49.86
C ASP A 205 -12.09 2.35 -49.66
N PRO A 206 -12.18 3.33 -50.60
CA PRO A 206 -13.08 4.47 -50.45
C PRO A 206 -14.57 4.09 -50.49
N ALA A 207 -14.87 2.90 -51.03
CA ALA A 207 -16.22 2.33 -51.08
C ALA A 207 -16.57 1.51 -49.83
N GLY A 208 -15.60 1.34 -48.91
CA GLY A 208 -15.81 0.69 -47.63
C GLY A 208 -16.80 1.48 -46.74
N PRO A 209 -17.30 0.86 -45.64
CA PRO A 209 -18.29 1.50 -44.81
C PRO A 209 -17.73 2.79 -44.18
N ALA A 210 -18.36 3.93 -44.46
CA ALA A 210 -17.95 5.25 -43.93
C ALA A 210 -17.86 5.28 -42.38
N ASP A 211 -18.60 4.39 -41.72
CA ASP A 211 -18.65 4.23 -40.26
C ASP A 211 -17.34 3.65 -39.66
N THR A 212 -16.45 3.10 -40.48
CA THR A 212 -15.20 2.46 -40.01
C THR A 212 -14.19 3.47 -39.44
N ALA A 213 -14.02 4.63 -40.07
CA ALA A 213 -13.10 5.66 -39.59
C ALA A 213 -13.62 6.35 -38.32
N ALA A 214 -14.92 6.70 -38.32
CA ALA A 214 -15.59 7.30 -37.17
C ALA A 214 -15.62 6.33 -35.97
N GLY A 215 -15.93 5.05 -36.21
CA GLY A 215 -15.90 4.00 -35.19
C GLY A 215 -14.53 3.84 -34.54
N PHE A 216 -13.45 3.87 -35.32
CA PHE A 216 -12.08 3.81 -34.80
C PHE A 216 -11.75 4.99 -33.88
N LEU A 217 -12.12 6.21 -34.27
CA LEU A 217 -11.90 7.42 -33.46
C LEU A 217 -12.67 7.35 -32.13
N VAL A 218 -13.96 7.00 -32.20
CA VAL A 218 -14.81 6.86 -31.01
C VAL A 218 -14.23 5.83 -30.05
N TRP A 219 -13.84 4.65 -30.55
CA TRP A 219 -13.25 3.61 -29.71
C TRP A 219 -11.88 3.99 -29.15
N SER A 220 -11.04 4.67 -29.93
CA SER A 220 -9.75 5.15 -29.44
C SER A 220 -9.92 6.09 -28.24
N VAL A 221 -10.92 6.97 -28.28
CA VAL A 221 -11.29 7.85 -27.17
C VAL A 221 -11.85 7.06 -25.99
N ILE A 222 -12.79 6.14 -26.21
CA ILE A 222 -13.37 5.30 -25.15
C ILE A 222 -12.28 4.53 -24.41
N THR A 223 -11.39 3.86 -25.14
CA THR A 223 -10.28 3.09 -24.55
C THR A 223 -9.34 3.99 -23.74
N ALA A 224 -9.02 5.19 -24.24
CA ALA A 224 -8.20 6.14 -23.48
C ALA A 224 -8.90 6.58 -22.18
N CYS A 225 -10.19 6.90 -22.25
CA CYS A 225 -11.00 7.29 -21.11
C CYS A 225 -11.19 6.18 -20.07
N MET A 226 -11.09 4.90 -20.45
CA MET A 226 -11.15 3.80 -19.50
C MET A 226 -9.79 3.52 -18.84
N ILE A 227 -8.71 3.52 -19.63
CA ILE A 227 -7.39 3.08 -19.16
C ILE A 227 -6.64 4.17 -18.39
N VAL A 228 -6.69 5.42 -18.87
CA VAL A 228 -5.92 6.52 -18.27
C VAL A 228 -6.37 6.83 -16.83
N PRO A 229 -7.67 6.99 -16.52
CA PRO A 229 -8.12 7.27 -15.16
C PRO A 229 -7.88 6.10 -14.20
N THR A 230 -8.07 4.87 -14.66
CA THR A 230 -7.87 3.66 -13.86
C THR A 230 -6.42 3.57 -13.34
N VAL A 231 -5.44 3.82 -14.20
CA VAL A 231 -4.04 3.82 -13.77
C VAL A 231 -3.63 5.11 -13.05
N TRP A 232 -4.26 6.24 -13.35
CA TRP A 232 -4.09 7.46 -12.57
C TRP A 232 -4.54 7.24 -11.11
N PHE A 233 -5.71 6.63 -10.91
CA PHE A 233 -6.27 6.32 -9.61
C PHE A 233 -5.36 5.36 -8.83
N TRP A 234 -4.87 4.30 -9.49
CA TRP A 234 -3.88 3.40 -8.90
C TRP A 234 -2.65 4.14 -8.35
N ARG A 235 -2.05 5.01 -9.15
CA ARG A 235 -0.88 5.80 -8.71
C ARG A 235 -1.23 6.80 -7.61
N LEU A 236 -2.43 7.37 -7.64
CA LEU A 236 -2.90 8.24 -6.57
C LEU A 236 -2.98 7.47 -5.25
N MET A 237 -3.49 6.24 -5.29
CA MET A 237 -3.54 5.36 -4.12
C MET A 237 -2.14 5.04 -3.59
N GLN A 238 -1.17 4.74 -4.46
CA GLN A 238 0.22 4.55 -4.06
C GLN A 238 0.84 5.79 -3.41
N ARG A 239 0.58 6.99 -3.97
CA ARG A 239 1.06 8.25 -3.37
C ARG A 239 0.44 8.51 -2.01
N LEU A 240 -0.85 8.20 -1.86
CA LEU A 240 -1.56 8.35 -0.60
C LEU A 240 -1.00 7.40 0.46
N ASP A 241 -0.72 6.14 0.10
CA ASP A 241 -0.10 5.19 1.02
C ASP A 241 1.29 5.65 1.46
N ASN A 242 2.15 6.05 0.51
CA ASN A 242 3.47 6.58 0.83
C ASN A 242 3.39 7.82 1.74
N ALA A 243 2.46 8.74 1.47
CA ALA A 243 2.25 9.92 2.30
C ALA A 243 1.75 9.56 3.71
N ARG A 244 0.89 8.55 3.84
CA ARG A 244 0.43 8.03 5.15
C ARG A 244 1.59 7.45 5.95
N ARG A 245 2.46 6.64 5.33
CA ARG A 245 3.67 6.09 5.98
C ARG A 245 4.60 7.19 6.45
N GLN A 246 4.90 8.16 5.58
CA GLN A 246 5.73 9.32 5.93
C GLN A 246 5.10 10.16 7.06
N ALA A 247 3.77 10.33 7.06
CA ALA A 247 3.07 11.05 8.12
C ALA A 247 3.15 10.30 9.46
N ALA A 248 3.07 8.97 9.47
CA ALA A 248 3.24 8.14 10.66
C ALA A 248 4.66 8.29 11.24
N ASP A 249 5.69 8.23 10.40
CA ASP A 249 7.08 8.40 10.82
C ASP A 249 7.35 9.81 11.38
N LEU A 250 6.78 10.84 10.74
CA LEU A 250 6.83 12.21 11.22
C LEU A 250 6.11 12.38 12.56
N ALA A 251 4.96 11.72 12.75
CA ALA A 251 4.23 11.76 14.02
C ALA A 251 5.07 11.15 15.15
N VAL A 252 5.69 9.98 14.92
CA VAL A 252 6.60 9.35 15.90
C VAL A 252 7.79 10.24 16.20
N THR A 253 8.37 10.90 15.19
CA THR A 253 9.52 11.80 15.39
C THR A 253 9.14 13.06 16.16
N ARG A 254 7.99 13.67 15.86
CA ARG A 254 7.46 14.81 16.61
C ARG A 254 7.23 14.46 18.08
N GLU A 255 6.69 13.28 18.33
CA GLU A 255 6.47 12.80 19.69
C GLU A 255 7.78 12.65 20.46
N ARG A 256 8.82 12.09 19.82
CA ARG A 256 10.17 12.00 20.42
C ARG A 256 10.77 13.36 20.74
N LEU A 257 10.59 14.35 19.87
CA LEU A 257 11.09 15.71 20.08
C LEU A 257 10.34 16.42 21.20
N ARG A 258 9.01 16.31 21.23
CA ARG A 258 8.18 16.83 22.33
C ARG A 258 8.64 16.25 23.66
N PHE A 259 8.80 14.93 23.73
CA PHE A 259 9.28 14.26 24.93
C PHE A 259 10.69 14.73 25.35
N ALA A 260 11.61 14.90 24.40
CA ALA A 260 12.95 15.41 24.71
C ALA A 260 12.92 16.84 25.29
N ALA A 261 12.00 17.68 24.78
CA ALA A 261 11.80 19.03 25.31
C ALA A 261 11.21 18.99 26.73
N ASP A 262 10.14 18.21 26.96
CA ASP A 262 9.53 18.07 28.29
C ASP A 262 10.55 17.54 29.32
N LEU A 263 11.40 16.58 28.93
CA LEU A 263 12.49 16.08 29.77
C LEU A 263 13.52 17.17 30.09
N HIS A 264 13.90 17.98 29.09
CA HIS A 264 14.85 19.07 29.26
C HIS A 264 14.30 20.17 30.17
N ASP A 265 13.01 20.49 30.08
CA ASP A 265 12.38 21.54 30.88
C ASP A 265 12.30 21.14 32.37
N VAL A 266 11.92 19.88 32.66
CA VAL A 266 11.93 19.35 34.04
C VAL A 266 13.35 19.35 34.61
N GLN A 267 14.35 18.91 33.85
CA GLN A 267 15.74 18.94 34.31
C GLN A 267 16.26 20.37 34.49
N GLY A 268 15.92 21.28 33.58
CA GLY A 268 16.36 22.67 33.60
C GLY A 268 15.91 23.40 34.87
N HIS A 269 14.67 23.17 35.32
CA HIS A 269 14.16 23.77 36.55
C HIS A 269 14.94 23.33 37.79
N HIS A 270 15.15 22.02 37.97
CA HIS A 270 15.90 21.47 39.12
C HIS A 270 17.33 21.99 39.15
N LEU A 271 18.01 22.05 38.00
CA LEU A 271 19.38 22.56 37.90
C LEU A 271 19.47 24.05 38.25
N GLN A 272 18.49 24.87 37.84
CA GLN A 272 18.45 26.29 38.22
C GLN A 272 18.31 26.49 39.73
N VAL A 273 17.42 25.73 40.38
CA VAL A 273 17.23 25.85 41.84
C VAL A 273 18.46 25.36 42.62
N ILE A 274 19.07 24.27 42.17
CA ILE A 274 20.34 23.76 42.73
C ILE A 274 21.43 24.82 42.63
N ALA A 275 21.61 25.44 41.45
CA ALA A 275 22.61 26.47 41.25
C ALA A 275 22.38 27.70 42.17
N LEU A 276 21.13 28.16 42.26
CA LEU A 276 20.78 29.32 43.10
C LEU A 276 21.02 29.05 44.60
N LYS A 277 20.67 27.85 45.10
CA LYS A 277 20.90 27.48 46.50
C LYS A 277 22.37 27.22 46.82
N ALA A 278 23.13 26.68 45.86
CA ALA A 278 24.58 26.56 46.00
C ALA A 278 25.24 27.94 46.11
N GLU A 279 24.84 28.90 45.28
CA GLU A 279 25.33 30.28 45.36
C GLU A 279 24.96 30.95 46.71
N LEU A 280 23.75 30.68 47.22
CA LEU A 280 23.34 31.15 48.55
C LEU A 280 24.22 30.55 49.66
N ALA A 281 24.53 29.25 49.59
CA ALA A 281 25.41 28.60 50.56
C ALA A 281 26.81 29.21 50.56
N GLU A 282 27.40 29.48 49.38
CA GLU A 282 28.70 30.16 49.26
C GLU A 282 28.67 31.56 49.91
N ARG A 283 27.61 32.34 49.66
CA ARG A 283 27.44 33.68 50.25
C ARG A 283 27.26 33.62 51.77
N LEU A 284 26.62 32.59 52.32
CA LEU A 284 26.44 32.39 53.76
C LEU A 284 27.76 31.97 54.44
N LEU A 285 28.54 31.10 53.80
CA LEU A 285 29.89 30.72 54.24
C LEU A 285 30.82 31.94 54.30
N ALA A 286 30.81 32.78 53.26
CA ALA A 286 31.60 34.02 53.22
C ALA A 286 31.24 35.01 54.35
N LYS A 287 30.01 34.92 54.89
CA LYS A 287 29.52 35.74 56.01
C LYS A 287 29.70 35.07 57.38
N GLY A 288 30.35 33.91 57.46
CA GLY A 288 30.54 33.16 58.71
C GLY A 288 29.28 32.47 59.24
N ARG A 289 28.19 32.40 58.45
CA ARG A 289 26.93 31.74 58.82
C ARG A 289 26.95 30.25 58.44
N THR A 290 27.84 29.50 59.07
CA THR A 290 28.11 28.09 58.72
C THR A 290 26.93 27.16 58.92
N GLU A 291 26.09 27.38 59.94
CA GLU A 291 24.88 26.56 60.15
C GLU A 291 23.86 26.75 59.02
N ASP A 292 23.55 28.01 58.65
CA ASP A 292 22.61 28.32 57.57
C ASP A 292 23.11 27.82 56.20
N ALA A 293 24.43 27.87 55.97
CA ALA A 293 25.05 27.28 54.78
C ALA A 293 24.90 25.75 54.76
N GLY A 294 25.03 25.10 55.92
CA GLY A 294 24.79 23.66 56.08
C GLY A 294 23.37 23.26 55.71
N VAL A 295 22.37 24.06 56.12
CA VAL A 295 20.96 23.86 55.73
C VAL A 295 20.78 23.99 54.22
N SER A 296 21.32 25.05 53.60
CA SER A 296 21.23 25.25 52.14
C SER A 296 21.88 24.11 51.34
N LEU A 297 23.04 23.60 51.79
CA LEU A 297 23.71 22.47 51.17
C LEU A 297 22.93 21.15 51.34
N HIS A 298 22.25 20.97 52.47
CA HIS A 298 21.35 19.83 52.66
C HIS A 298 20.18 19.87 51.68
N GLU A 299 19.56 21.03 51.50
CA GLU A 299 18.47 21.21 50.53
C GLU A 299 18.91 20.98 49.08
N VAL A 300 20.11 21.45 48.70
CA VAL A 300 20.72 21.13 47.39
C VAL A 300 20.85 19.62 47.19
N ARG A 301 21.33 18.90 48.21
CA ARG A 301 21.52 17.45 48.15
C ARG A 301 20.19 16.71 48.00
N GLU A 302 19.16 17.11 48.73
CA GLU A 302 17.82 16.51 48.62
C GLU A 302 17.19 16.81 47.25
N GLN A 303 17.26 18.06 46.75
CA GLN A 303 16.76 18.40 45.41
C GLN A 303 17.50 17.66 44.29
N ALA A 304 18.82 17.49 44.39
CA ALA A 304 19.59 16.71 43.42
C ALA A 304 19.19 15.23 43.42
N ARG A 305 18.90 14.66 44.60
CA ARG A 305 18.39 13.28 44.73
C ARG A 305 17.00 13.12 44.13
N GLU A 306 16.12 14.06 44.40
CA GLU A 306 14.75 14.09 43.87
C GLU A 306 14.76 14.18 42.34
N ALA A 307 15.52 15.11 41.76
CA ALA A 307 15.66 15.25 40.30
C ALA A 307 16.23 13.98 39.63
N LEU A 308 17.20 13.32 40.26
CA LEU A 308 17.75 12.03 39.80
C LEU A 308 16.73 10.90 39.89
N ALA A 309 15.90 10.86 40.95
CA ALA A 309 14.85 9.86 41.13
C ALA A 309 13.73 10.05 40.10
N GLU A 310 13.30 11.29 39.87
CA GLU A 310 12.28 11.65 38.88
C GLU A 310 12.76 11.31 37.45
N THR A 311 14.00 11.65 37.11
CA THR A 311 14.61 11.28 35.82
C THR A 311 14.71 9.76 35.66
N ARG A 312 15.10 9.03 36.71
CA ARG A 312 15.16 7.56 36.67
C ARG A 312 13.79 6.92 36.57
N ALA A 313 12.77 7.48 37.22
CA ALA A 313 11.39 7.03 37.13
C ALA A 313 10.86 7.23 35.69
N LEU A 314 11.03 8.42 35.10
CA LEU A 314 10.68 8.71 33.71
C LEU A 314 11.38 7.79 32.71
N VAL A 315 12.69 7.52 32.89
CA VAL A 315 13.46 6.62 32.02
C VAL A 315 13.09 5.14 32.25
N ARG A 316 12.74 4.74 33.49
CA ARG A 316 12.24 3.38 33.80
C ARG A 316 10.86 3.14 33.22
N ASP A 317 9.94 4.08 33.35
CA ASP A 317 8.63 4.02 32.68
C ASP A 317 8.84 3.89 31.16
N LEU A 318 9.83 4.58 30.58
CA LEU A 318 10.21 4.36 29.18
C LEU A 318 10.66 2.92 28.89
N ARG A 319 11.43 2.26 29.77
CA ARG A 319 11.93 0.88 29.54
C ARG A 319 10.92 -0.22 29.89
N GLU A 320 9.98 0.03 30.81
CA GLU A 320 9.06 -0.98 31.32
C GLU A 320 7.70 -1.01 30.61
N VAL A 321 7.33 0.02 29.84
CA VAL A 321 6.09 0.00 29.04
C VAL A 321 6.27 -0.96 27.85
N SER A 322 5.79 -2.20 28.03
CA SER A 322 5.56 -3.15 26.96
C SER A 322 4.05 -3.35 26.75
N ALA A 323 3.62 -3.46 25.49
CA ALA A 323 2.23 -3.71 25.12
C ALA A 323 1.62 -4.85 25.96
N GLU A 324 2.32 -5.98 26.05
CA GLU A 324 1.88 -7.16 26.80
C GLU A 324 1.61 -6.85 28.28
N ARG A 325 2.47 -6.04 28.93
CA ARG A 325 2.28 -5.67 30.33
C ARG A 325 1.13 -4.70 30.52
N GLU A 326 1.02 -3.70 29.64
CA GLU A 326 -0.06 -2.72 29.74
C GLU A 326 -1.44 -3.31 29.45
N LEU A 327 -1.53 -4.33 28.58
CA LEU A 327 -2.77 -5.08 28.36
C LEU A 327 -3.24 -5.84 29.60
N VAL A 328 -2.31 -6.52 30.27
CA VAL A 328 -2.61 -7.24 31.53
C VAL A 328 -3.06 -6.25 32.59
N ASN A 329 -2.30 -5.16 32.76
CA ASN A 329 -2.63 -4.09 33.70
C ASN A 329 -4.01 -3.46 33.39
N ALA A 330 -4.31 -3.17 32.13
CA ALA A 330 -5.59 -2.63 31.70
C ALA A 330 -6.77 -3.55 32.09
N LYS A 331 -6.62 -4.87 31.89
CA LYS A 331 -7.64 -5.85 32.29
C LYS A 331 -7.87 -5.84 33.79
N GLU A 332 -6.80 -5.87 34.58
CA GLU A 332 -6.87 -5.90 36.04
C GLU A 332 -7.55 -4.64 36.60
N VAL A 333 -7.11 -3.46 36.17
CA VAL A 333 -7.61 -2.18 36.69
C VAL A 333 -9.06 -1.93 36.28
N LEU A 334 -9.44 -2.21 35.02
CA LEU A 334 -10.83 -2.03 34.58
C LEU A 334 -11.78 -3.03 35.25
N THR A 335 -11.35 -4.28 35.43
CA THR A 335 -12.15 -5.29 36.14
C THR A 335 -12.33 -4.91 37.62
N ALA A 336 -11.28 -4.40 38.27
CA ALA A 336 -11.35 -3.91 39.65
C ALA A 336 -12.28 -2.69 39.79
N ALA A 337 -12.40 -1.87 38.74
CA ALA A 337 -13.33 -0.75 38.68
C ALA A 337 -14.79 -1.15 38.33
N GLY A 338 -15.08 -2.45 38.18
CA GLY A 338 -16.43 -2.94 37.89
C GLY A 338 -16.79 -2.98 36.40
N THR A 339 -15.82 -2.74 35.50
CA THR A 339 -16.01 -2.85 34.06
C THR A 339 -15.63 -4.27 33.59
N ALA A 340 -16.59 -5.00 33.02
CA ALA A 340 -16.31 -6.32 32.45
C ALA A 340 -15.38 -6.17 31.23
N THR A 341 -14.13 -6.62 31.39
CA THR A 341 -13.05 -6.30 30.43
C THR A 341 -12.53 -7.53 29.71
N ASP A 342 -12.58 -7.50 28.39
CA ASP A 342 -11.99 -8.51 27.52
C ASP A 342 -10.76 -7.97 26.80
N VAL A 343 -9.70 -8.77 26.77
CA VAL A 343 -8.41 -8.39 26.18
C VAL A 343 -7.94 -9.50 25.25
N GLY A 344 -7.88 -9.19 23.97
CA GLY A 344 -7.48 -10.12 22.90
C GLY A 344 -6.21 -9.64 22.21
N THR A 345 -5.27 -10.57 22.00
CA THR A 345 -4.14 -10.37 21.08
C THR A 345 -4.28 -11.37 19.95
N ASP A 346 -4.16 -10.91 18.71
CA ASP A 346 -4.19 -11.75 17.53
C ASP A 346 -3.04 -12.77 17.55
N PRO A 347 -3.31 -14.08 17.47
CA PRO A 347 -2.28 -15.11 17.46
C PRO A 347 -1.28 -14.99 16.29
N HIS A 348 -1.66 -14.29 15.22
CA HIS A 348 -0.79 -14.03 14.06
C HIS A 348 0.07 -12.77 14.23
N LEU A 349 -0.13 -12.01 15.30
CA LEU A 349 0.72 -10.89 15.66
C LEU A 349 2.10 -11.44 16.11
N GLY A 350 3.12 -11.27 15.27
CA GLY A 350 4.50 -11.54 15.67
C GLY A 350 4.95 -10.67 16.85
N PRO A 351 6.07 -11.00 17.51
CA PRO A 351 6.58 -10.21 18.62
C PRO A 351 6.78 -8.76 18.19
N LEU A 352 6.15 -7.83 18.90
CA LEU A 352 6.28 -6.40 18.62
C LEU A 352 7.73 -5.97 18.84
N GLY A 353 8.31 -5.28 17.86
CA GLY A 353 9.59 -4.62 18.05
C GLY A 353 9.53 -3.66 19.24
N THR A 354 10.66 -3.44 19.91
CA THR A 354 10.74 -2.68 21.18
C THR A 354 10.08 -1.30 21.12
N VAL A 355 10.13 -0.62 19.98
CA VAL A 355 9.49 0.69 19.76
C VAL A 355 7.97 0.56 19.56
N ALA A 356 7.51 -0.38 18.72
CA ALA A 356 6.09 -0.62 18.46
C ALA A 356 5.36 -1.13 19.71
N GLY A 357 5.97 -2.08 20.43
CA GLY A 357 5.45 -2.60 21.69
C GLY A 357 5.31 -1.51 22.75
N ARG A 358 6.21 -0.52 22.76
CA ARG A 358 6.12 0.62 23.69
C ARG A 358 5.00 1.59 23.35
N LEU A 359 4.89 2.00 22.08
CA LEU A 359 3.83 2.92 21.64
C LEU A 359 2.45 2.32 21.86
N VAL A 360 2.30 1.02 21.57
CA VAL A 360 1.07 0.29 21.87
C VAL A 360 0.79 0.25 23.38
N GLY A 361 1.81 0.00 24.20
CA GLY A 361 1.65 0.03 25.66
C GLY A 361 1.15 1.38 26.18
N LEU A 362 1.72 2.49 25.71
CA LEU A 362 1.27 3.83 26.06
C LEU A 362 -0.18 4.10 25.62
N ALA A 363 -0.55 3.68 24.42
CA ALA A 363 -1.91 3.82 23.91
C ALA A 363 -2.93 3.03 24.76
N VAL A 364 -2.57 1.82 25.19
CA VAL A 364 -3.40 1.00 26.10
C VAL A 364 -3.57 1.71 27.45
N ARG A 365 -2.49 2.22 28.05
CA ARG A 365 -2.54 2.92 29.34
C ARG A 365 -3.42 4.17 29.29
N GLU A 366 -3.27 4.97 28.24
CA GLU A 366 -4.08 6.19 28.05
C GLU A 366 -5.56 5.85 27.81
N ALA A 367 -5.84 4.83 26.99
CA ALA A 367 -7.20 4.32 26.78
C ALA A 367 -7.86 3.86 28.08
N THR A 368 -7.16 3.07 28.88
CA THR A 368 -7.64 2.62 30.20
C THR A 368 -7.95 3.79 31.10
N THR A 369 -7.07 4.79 31.15
CA THR A 369 -7.27 6.00 31.94
C THR A 369 -8.51 6.77 31.49
N ASN A 370 -8.72 6.90 30.18
CA ASN A 370 -9.89 7.57 29.62
C ASN A 370 -11.20 6.84 29.94
N ILE A 371 -11.22 5.50 29.87
CA ILE A 371 -12.41 4.71 30.23
C ILE A 371 -12.78 4.95 31.71
N LEU A 372 -11.79 4.88 32.60
CA LEU A 372 -11.99 5.07 34.04
C LEU A 372 -12.46 6.49 34.40
N ARG A 373 -11.93 7.51 33.71
CA ARG A 373 -12.26 8.91 34.00
C ARG A 373 -13.55 9.38 33.36
N HIS A 374 -13.90 8.87 32.19
CA HIS A 374 -14.89 9.53 31.33
C HIS A 374 -16.01 8.63 30.83
N ALA A 375 -15.84 7.32 30.76
CA ALA A 375 -16.77 6.46 30.01
C ALA A 375 -17.89 5.84 30.86
N SER A 376 -17.74 5.72 32.18
CA SER A 376 -18.69 4.99 33.07
C SER A 376 -19.22 3.69 32.44
N ALA A 377 -18.33 2.91 31.82
CA ALA A 377 -18.69 1.79 30.97
C ALA A 377 -18.85 0.48 31.75
N GLY A 378 -19.93 -0.25 31.51
CA GLY A 378 -20.14 -1.59 32.08
C GLY A 378 -19.32 -2.70 31.41
N ARG A 379 -18.84 -2.48 30.18
CA ARG A 379 -17.93 -3.37 29.45
C ARG A 379 -16.86 -2.57 28.69
N ALA A 380 -15.68 -3.16 28.57
CA ALA A 380 -14.59 -2.67 27.73
C ALA A 380 -13.95 -3.84 26.97
N ARG A 381 -13.67 -3.63 25.68
CA ARG A 381 -12.93 -4.61 24.86
C ARG A 381 -11.67 -3.95 24.29
N ILE A 382 -10.52 -4.56 24.55
CA ILE A 382 -9.22 -4.11 24.04
C ILE A 382 -8.68 -5.21 23.12
N GLU A 383 -8.58 -4.91 21.83
CA GLU A 383 -8.01 -5.84 20.86
C GLU A 383 -6.77 -5.28 20.17
N LEU A 384 -5.70 -6.06 20.29
CA LEU A 384 -4.50 -5.94 19.47
C LEU A 384 -4.58 -6.94 18.34
N THR A 385 -5.11 -6.46 17.23
CA THR A 385 -5.07 -7.17 15.98
C THR A 385 -3.84 -6.77 15.21
N ALA A 386 -3.22 -7.72 14.51
CA ALA A 386 -2.52 -7.32 13.30
C ALA A 386 -3.60 -6.64 12.45
N ALA A 387 -3.34 -5.48 11.86
CA ALA A 387 -4.23 -5.03 10.81
C ALA A 387 -4.18 -6.13 9.74
N GLY A 388 -5.26 -6.93 9.68
CA GLY A 388 -5.41 -7.99 8.70
C GLY A 388 -5.36 -7.40 7.29
N PRO A 389 -5.15 -8.26 6.27
CA PRO A 389 -4.67 -7.90 4.94
C PRO A 389 -5.30 -6.67 4.30
#